data_AF-A0A8H7AI41-F1
#
_entry.id   AF-A0A8H7AI41-F1
#
_cell.length_a   1.000
_cell.length_b   1.000
_cell.length_c   1.000
_cell.angle_alpha   90.00
_cell.angle_beta   90.00
_cell.angle_gamma   90.00
#
_symmetry.space_group_name_H-M   'P 1'
#
loop_
_entity.id
_entity.type
_entity.pdbx_description
1 polymer ?
#
loop_
_entity_poly.entity_id
_entity_poly.type
_entity_poly.pdbx_seq_one_letter_code
_entity_poly.pdbx_strand_id
1 'polypeptide(L)'
;MNLGSQETTIFAIWTGFQFLWLALRSVFYHFGQASDRIFHQPIRLRKDWKMVPTHFKLRIRRVIFALSKYQMHVHPRGQYCYEEDVQSCDTSYNMQARFILTPEDLHRGEVTLSVVSIVGDTLLSSATWLFGSKLSGMDLYDSCIVILELNSTTVAIPSARVLSGKSPGKLSSWPSDEETGMDPQFPPRGGSNTGRDITWWYWISCGEGKWLQTHTEDMRFLGKRTASIVSDEQVTKKLASGELLVGISEVGHVHEIVRNSSVGSEVLQNMLC
;
A
#
# COMPACT_ATOMS: atom_id res chain seq x y z
N MET A 1 -63.20 -17.56 -5.33
CA MET A 1 -61.88 -17.07 -4.91
C MET A 1 -60.86 -17.98 -5.59
N ASN A 2 -60.20 -17.48 -6.65
CA ASN A 2 -59.47 -18.32 -7.61
C ASN A 2 -58.01 -18.47 -7.13
N LEU A 3 -57.63 -19.61 -6.56
CA LEU A 3 -56.30 -19.81 -5.97
C LEU A 3 -55.16 -19.66 -7.00
N GLY A 4 -55.37 -20.06 -8.26
CA GLY A 4 -54.33 -19.99 -9.30
C GLY A 4 -53.92 -18.56 -9.72
N SER A 5 -54.81 -17.57 -9.57
CA SER A 5 -54.47 -16.18 -9.92
C SER A 5 -53.65 -15.49 -8.83
N GLN A 6 -53.79 -15.91 -7.57
CA GLN A 6 -52.97 -15.39 -6.46
C GLN A 6 -51.52 -15.89 -6.57
N GLU A 7 -51.31 -17.17 -6.86
CA GLU A 7 -49.96 -17.74 -7.06
C GLU A 7 -49.23 -17.10 -8.23
N THR A 8 -49.93 -16.87 -9.35
CA THR A 8 -49.37 -16.22 -10.54
C THR A 8 -48.97 -14.77 -10.25
N THR A 9 -49.78 -14.05 -9.47
CA THR A 9 -49.50 -12.66 -9.10
C THR A 9 -48.30 -12.56 -8.16
N ILE A 10 -48.22 -13.45 -7.16
CA ILE A 10 -47.08 -13.51 -6.23
C ILE A 10 -45.80 -13.87 -6.98
N PHE A 11 -45.85 -14.84 -7.88
CA PHE A 11 -44.72 -15.24 -8.71
C PHE A 11 -44.24 -14.09 -9.62
N ALA A 12 -45.17 -13.36 -10.24
CA ALA A 12 -44.84 -12.22 -11.08
C ALA A 12 -44.20 -11.07 -10.28
N ILE A 13 -44.74 -10.76 -9.09
CA ILE A 13 -44.17 -9.74 -8.19
C ILE A 13 -42.76 -10.15 -7.75
N TRP A 14 -42.57 -11.40 -7.33
CA TRP A 14 -41.27 -11.91 -6.90
C TRP A 14 -40.25 -11.87 -8.05
N THR A 15 -40.63 -12.32 -9.23
CA THR A 15 -39.78 -12.29 -10.42
C THR A 15 -39.42 -10.85 -10.81
N GLY A 16 -40.39 -9.92 -10.79
CA GLY A 16 -40.15 -8.52 -11.04
C GLY A 16 -39.19 -7.90 -10.01
N PHE A 17 -39.33 -8.26 -8.73
CA PHE A 17 -38.39 -7.86 -7.69
C PHE A 17 -36.99 -8.40 -7.95
N GLN A 18 -36.83 -9.68 -8.32
CA GLN A 18 -35.51 -10.25 -8.62
C GLN A 18 -34.85 -9.55 -9.82
N PHE A 19 -35.60 -9.28 -10.89
CA PHE A 19 -35.09 -8.54 -12.04
C PHE A 19 -34.69 -7.11 -11.68
N LEU A 20 -35.54 -6.40 -10.93
CA LEU A 20 -35.24 -5.05 -10.49
C LEU A 20 -34.03 -5.01 -9.55
N TRP A 21 -33.94 -5.96 -8.62
CA TRP A 21 -32.83 -6.10 -7.70
C TRP A 21 -31.51 -6.39 -8.44
N LEU A 22 -31.54 -7.31 -9.41
CA LEU A 22 -30.39 -7.61 -10.25
C LEU A 22 -29.98 -6.40 -11.08
N ALA A 23 -30.93 -5.70 -11.71
CA ALA A 23 -30.66 -4.50 -12.48
C ALA A 23 -30.04 -3.39 -11.61
N LEU A 24 -30.60 -3.14 -10.43
CA LEU A 24 -30.06 -2.19 -9.46
C LEU A 24 -28.65 -2.59 -9.01
N ARG A 25 -28.40 -3.87 -8.77
CA ARG A 25 -27.07 -4.38 -8.39
C ARG A 25 -26.07 -4.25 -9.53
N SER A 26 -26.47 -4.51 -10.78
CA SER A 26 -25.62 -4.33 -11.96
C SER A 26 -25.32 -2.86 -12.22
N VAL A 27 -26.31 -1.97 -12.08
CA VAL A 27 -26.12 -0.51 -12.14
C VAL A 27 -25.17 -0.07 -11.03
N PHE A 28 -25.38 -0.52 -9.79
CA PHE A 28 -24.47 -0.20 -8.69
C PHE A 28 -23.06 -0.77 -8.92
N TYR A 29 -22.92 -1.97 -9.48
CA TYR A 29 -21.62 -2.54 -9.80
C TYR A 29 -20.88 -1.75 -10.90
N HIS A 30 -21.58 -1.34 -11.95
CA HIS A 30 -20.98 -0.61 -13.08
C HIS A 30 -20.72 0.87 -12.76
N PHE A 31 -21.61 1.53 -12.02
CA PHE A 31 -21.48 2.96 -11.71
C PHE A 31 -20.92 3.23 -10.31
N GLY A 32 -20.91 2.22 -9.44
CA GLY A 32 -20.35 2.29 -8.09
C GLY A 32 -18.85 2.07 -8.03
N GLN A 33 -18.12 2.08 -9.15
CA GLN A 33 -16.65 2.12 -9.18
C GLN A 33 -16.08 3.35 -8.44
N ALA A 34 -16.91 4.35 -8.11
CA ALA A 34 -16.53 5.45 -7.22
C ALA A 34 -16.59 5.10 -5.70
N SER A 35 -17.11 3.92 -5.32
CA SER A 35 -17.32 3.53 -3.91
C SER A 35 -16.08 2.96 -3.21
N ASP A 36 -15.01 2.62 -3.95
CA ASP A 36 -13.69 2.37 -3.35
C ASP A 36 -13.14 3.61 -2.63
N ARG A 37 -13.69 4.79 -2.97
CA ARG A 37 -13.59 5.98 -2.13
C ARG A 37 -14.69 5.94 -1.08
N ILE A 38 -14.65 4.95 -0.19
CA ILE A 38 -15.25 5.15 1.12
C ILE A 38 -14.44 6.28 1.73
N PHE A 39 -14.92 7.52 1.55
CA PHE A 39 -14.47 8.67 2.31
C PHE A 39 -14.84 8.37 3.75
N HIS A 40 -13.97 7.63 4.43
CA HIS A 40 -14.04 7.54 5.86
C HIS A 40 -13.98 8.97 6.35
N GLN A 41 -15.10 9.46 6.89
CA GLN A 41 -15.12 10.82 7.36
C GLN A 41 -14.02 10.94 8.41
N PRO A 42 -13.11 11.91 8.23
CA PRO A 42 -12.02 12.13 9.16
C PRO A 42 -12.59 12.24 10.57
N ILE A 43 -12.05 11.51 11.54
CA ILE A 43 -12.45 11.69 12.94
C ILE A 43 -12.03 13.10 13.32
N ARG A 44 -13.00 14.02 13.38
CA ARG A 44 -12.73 15.40 13.76
C ARG A 44 -12.31 15.44 15.22
N LEU A 45 -11.02 15.66 15.46
CA LEU A 45 -10.52 15.95 16.79
C LEU A 45 -11.13 17.28 17.27
N ARG A 46 -11.91 17.22 18.35
CA ARG A 46 -12.56 18.41 18.94
C ARG A 46 -11.55 19.37 19.60
N LYS A 47 -10.37 18.88 19.94
CA LYS A 47 -9.27 19.64 20.55
C LYS A 47 -8.03 19.51 19.67
N ASP A 48 -7.24 20.57 19.60
CA ASP A 48 -5.90 20.52 19.01
C ASP A 48 -5.09 19.40 19.68
N TRP A 49 -4.37 18.61 18.88
CA TRP A 49 -3.51 17.52 19.34
C TRP A 49 -2.53 17.98 20.43
N LYS A 50 -2.01 19.21 20.34
CA LYS A 50 -1.09 19.78 21.34
C LYS A 50 -1.75 19.94 22.72
N MET A 51 -3.07 20.11 22.76
CA MET A 51 -3.85 20.27 23.99
C MET A 51 -4.39 18.94 24.56
N VAL A 52 -4.22 17.82 23.84
CA VAL A 52 -4.67 16.51 24.29
C VAL A 52 -3.75 16.01 25.41
N PRO A 53 -4.28 15.65 26.60
CA PRO A 53 -3.46 15.10 27.68
C PRO A 53 -2.69 13.85 27.26
N THR A 54 -1.47 13.66 27.80
CA THR A 54 -0.56 12.57 27.43
C THR A 54 -1.20 11.18 27.49
N HIS A 55 -2.02 10.91 28.51
CA HIS A 55 -2.69 9.60 28.64
C HIS A 55 -3.69 9.33 27.50
N PHE A 56 -4.37 10.36 26.97
CA PHE A 56 -5.21 10.22 25.79
C PHE A 56 -4.39 10.05 24.52
N LYS A 57 -3.26 10.77 24.38
CA LYS A 57 -2.33 10.58 23.25
C LYS A 57 -1.84 9.13 23.19
N LEU A 58 -1.45 8.56 24.34
CA LEU A 58 -1.04 7.15 24.43
C LEU A 58 -2.15 6.18 24.05
N ARG A 59 -3.39 6.41 24.50
CA ARG A 59 -4.55 5.60 24.10
C ARG A 59 -4.80 5.68 22.60
N ILE A 60 -4.71 6.86 22.02
CA ILE A 60 -4.87 7.09 20.58
C ILE A 60 -3.80 6.35 19.79
N ARG A 61 -2.53 6.44 20.18
CA ARG A 61 -1.44 5.67 19.55
C ARG A 61 -1.70 4.16 19.58
N ARG A 62 -2.16 3.63 20.72
CA ARG A 62 -2.52 2.20 20.83
C ARG A 62 -3.65 1.80 19.88
N VAL A 63 -4.66 2.65 19.69
CA VAL A 63 -5.75 2.40 18.74
C VAL A 63 -5.21 2.35 17.30
N ILE A 64 -4.28 3.23 16.95
CA ILE A 64 -3.68 3.25 15.61
C ILE A 64 -2.86 1.98 15.35
N PHE A 65 -2.02 1.56 16.30
CA PHE A 65 -1.27 0.31 16.15
C PHE A 65 -2.19 -0.91 16.09
N ALA A 66 -3.26 -0.94 16.89
CA ALA A 66 -4.26 -1.99 16.80
C ALA A 66 -4.97 -2.01 15.43
N LEU A 67 -5.28 -0.84 14.87
CA LEU A 67 -5.89 -0.71 13.55
C LEU A 67 -4.93 -1.14 12.44
N SER A 68 -3.66 -0.74 12.48
CA SER A 68 -2.63 -1.16 11.52
C SER A 68 -2.47 -2.68 11.54
N LYS A 69 -2.36 -3.26 12.74
CA LYS A 69 -2.28 -4.71 12.90
C LYS A 69 -3.52 -5.42 12.36
N TYR A 70 -4.72 -4.90 12.61
CA TYR A 70 -5.95 -5.43 12.03
C TYR A 70 -5.93 -5.36 10.49
N GLN A 71 -5.55 -4.21 9.92
CA GLN A 71 -5.43 -4.03 8.48
C GLN A 71 -4.46 -5.03 7.85
N MET A 72 -3.32 -5.33 8.48
CA MET A 72 -2.40 -6.39 8.00
C MET A 72 -3.06 -7.77 7.95
N HIS A 73 -3.89 -8.12 8.95
CA HIS A 73 -4.55 -9.43 9.01
C HIS A 73 -5.61 -9.60 7.91
N VAL A 74 -6.32 -8.52 7.59
CA VAL A 74 -7.37 -8.54 6.54
C VAL A 74 -6.84 -8.11 5.17
N HIS A 75 -5.54 -7.81 5.06
CA HIS A 75 -4.94 -7.32 3.83
C HIS A 75 -4.97 -8.40 2.74
N PRO A 76 -5.36 -8.09 1.48
CA PRO A 76 -5.39 -9.07 0.38
C PRO A 76 -4.04 -9.77 0.12
N ARG A 77 -2.93 -9.07 0.42
CA ARG A 77 -1.56 -9.61 0.32
C ARG A 77 -1.18 -10.59 1.44
N GLY A 78 -1.98 -10.67 2.50
CA GLY A 78 -1.71 -11.47 3.69
C GLY A 78 -0.72 -10.83 4.66
N GLN A 79 -0.86 -11.19 5.93
CA GLN A 79 -0.10 -10.61 7.04
C GLN A 79 1.42 -10.84 6.93
N TYR A 80 1.82 -11.99 6.39
CA TYR A 80 3.23 -12.38 6.25
C TYR A 80 4.05 -11.40 5.41
N CYS A 81 3.42 -10.64 4.51
CA CYS A 81 4.08 -9.59 3.74
C CYS A 81 4.50 -8.37 4.59
N TYR A 82 4.01 -8.25 5.81
CA TYR A 82 4.18 -7.06 6.65
C TYR A 82 4.89 -7.37 7.98
N GLU A 83 5.50 -8.56 8.13
CA GLU A 83 6.08 -9.00 9.42
C GLU A 83 7.19 -8.08 9.94
N GLU A 84 7.93 -7.43 9.05
CA GLU A 84 9.00 -6.48 9.41
C GLU A 84 8.51 -5.03 9.54
N ASP A 85 7.22 -4.76 9.30
CA ASP A 85 6.66 -3.43 9.50
C ASP A 85 6.52 -3.12 10.99
N VAL A 86 6.87 -1.90 11.34
CA VAL A 86 6.79 -1.44 12.72
C VAL A 86 5.35 -1.27 13.17
N GLN A 87 5.07 -1.85 14.35
CA GLN A 87 3.80 -1.76 15.07
C GLN A 87 3.92 -1.05 16.43
N SER A 88 5.05 -0.37 16.64
CA SER A 88 5.35 0.41 17.84
C SER A 88 6.33 1.52 17.47
N CYS A 89 5.97 2.78 17.69
CA CYS A 89 6.85 3.88 17.34
C CYS A 89 7.51 4.45 18.60
N ASP A 90 8.71 3.95 18.89
CA ASP A 90 9.63 4.45 19.93
C ASP A 90 10.91 4.92 19.25
N THR A 91 10.82 5.92 18.36
CA THR A 91 12.02 6.37 17.65
C THR A 91 12.06 7.88 17.45
N SER A 92 13.19 8.45 17.86
CA SER A 92 13.67 9.75 17.41
C SER A 92 14.40 9.53 16.09
N TYR A 93 13.75 9.87 14.98
CA TYR A 93 14.37 9.86 13.65
C TYR A 93 14.30 11.25 13.04
N ASN A 94 15.32 11.59 12.24
CA ASN A 94 15.31 12.80 11.43
C ASN A 94 14.66 12.51 10.09
N MET A 95 13.52 13.14 9.82
CA MET A 95 12.87 13.01 8.51
C MET A 95 13.70 13.70 7.44
N GLN A 96 13.92 13.01 6.34
CA GLN A 96 14.53 13.56 5.15
C GLN A 96 13.62 13.28 3.96
N ALA A 97 13.49 14.25 3.07
CA ALA A 97 12.68 14.10 1.87
C ALA A 97 13.30 13.11 0.86
N ARG A 98 14.62 12.89 0.94
CA ARG A 98 15.40 12.08 0.00
C ARG A 98 16.69 11.58 0.64
N PHE A 99 17.24 10.51 0.08
CA PHE A 99 18.59 10.04 0.36
C PHE A 99 19.63 10.97 -0.31
N ILE A 100 20.75 11.23 0.37
CA ILE A 100 21.82 12.07 -0.14
C ILE A 100 22.94 11.16 -0.68
N LEU A 101 23.10 11.13 -2.00
CA LEU A 101 24.18 10.40 -2.66
C LEU A 101 25.52 11.14 -2.51
N THR A 102 26.56 10.39 -2.20
CA THR A 102 27.95 10.88 -2.27
C THR A 102 28.51 10.75 -3.69
N PRO A 103 29.56 11.49 -4.05
CA PRO A 103 30.26 11.30 -5.32
C PRO A 103 30.76 9.87 -5.52
N GLU A 104 31.18 9.19 -4.45
CA GLU A 104 31.63 7.80 -4.46
C GLU A 104 30.48 6.83 -4.79
N ASP A 105 29.28 7.08 -4.25
CA ASP A 105 28.09 6.28 -4.57
C ASP A 105 27.76 6.36 -6.05
N LEU A 106 27.80 7.58 -6.62
CA LEU A 106 27.55 7.80 -8.05
C LEU A 106 28.59 7.09 -8.93
N HIS A 107 29.85 7.02 -8.49
CA HIS A 107 30.89 6.31 -9.22
C HIS A 107 30.68 4.79 -9.19
N ARG A 108 30.24 4.23 -8.05
CA ARG A 108 29.98 2.80 -7.90
C ARG A 108 28.67 2.35 -8.55
N GLY A 109 27.68 3.22 -8.62
CA GLY A 109 26.33 2.90 -9.08
C GLY A 109 25.51 2.09 -8.08
N GLU A 110 26.01 1.89 -6.86
CA GLU A 110 25.34 1.13 -5.79
C GLU A 110 25.68 1.70 -4.41
N VAL A 111 24.75 1.52 -3.47
CA VAL A 111 24.84 1.96 -2.08
C VAL A 111 24.50 0.81 -1.15
N THR A 112 25.25 0.67 -0.06
CA THR A 112 24.89 -0.25 1.03
C THR A 112 24.09 0.51 2.09
N LEU A 113 22.84 0.10 2.27
CA LEU A 113 21.89 0.64 3.23
C LEU A 113 21.90 -0.20 4.50
N SER A 114 21.80 0.44 5.66
CA SER A 114 21.50 -0.22 6.94
C SER A 114 20.06 0.10 7.31
N VAL A 115 19.14 -0.81 6.98
CA VAL A 115 17.70 -0.64 7.23
C VAL A 115 17.39 -1.11 8.65
N VAL A 116 16.94 -0.17 9.49
CA VAL A 116 16.62 -0.44 10.90
C VAL A 116 15.15 -0.79 11.06
N SER A 117 14.28 -0.17 10.26
CA SER A 117 12.84 -0.25 10.44
C SER A 117 12.09 0.23 9.19
N ILE A 118 10.84 -0.21 9.06
CA ILE A 118 9.93 0.17 7.99
C ILE A 118 8.59 0.58 8.61
N VAL A 119 8.07 1.73 8.21
CA VAL A 119 6.68 2.11 8.49
C VAL A 119 5.88 1.89 7.22
N GLY A 120 4.98 0.91 7.24
CA GLY A 120 4.16 0.56 6.09
C GLY A 120 2.90 1.39 5.90
N ASP A 121 2.29 1.18 4.74
CA ASP A 121 0.98 1.66 4.31
C ASP A 121 -0.13 1.40 5.33
N THR A 122 -0.12 0.26 6.01
CA THR A 122 -1.13 -0.05 7.05
C THR A 122 -1.04 0.90 8.25
N LEU A 123 0.17 1.24 8.70
CA LEU A 123 0.37 2.19 9.81
C LEU A 123 0.13 3.63 9.34
N LEU A 124 0.62 3.99 8.15
CA LEU A 124 0.38 5.30 7.55
C LEU A 124 -1.11 5.56 7.37
N SER A 125 -1.85 4.63 6.78
CA SER A 125 -3.30 4.76 6.55
C SER A 125 -4.08 4.80 7.86
N SER A 126 -3.69 4.00 8.86
CA SER A 126 -4.32 4.05 10.19
C SER A 126 -4.12 5.41 10.89
N ALA A 127 -2.92 5.99 10.77
CA ALA A 127 -2.63 7.31 11.33
C ALA A 127 -3.39 8.42 10.58
N THR A 128 -3.36 8.42 9.25
CA THR A 128 -4.03 9.43 8.43
C THR A 128 -5.54 9.39 8.56
N TRP A 129 -6.13 8.20 8.70
CA TRP A 129 -7.55 8.02 8.98
C TRP A 129 -7.98 8.68 10.28
N LEU A 130 -7.24 8.45 11.38
CA LEU A 130 -7.62 8.97 12.69
C LEU A 130 -7.42 10.49 12.79
N PHE A 131 -6.35 11.01 12.18
CA PHE A 131 -6.04 12.44 12.18
C PHE A 131 -6.76 13.24 11.12
N GLY A 132 -7.54 12.55 10.29
CA GLY A 132 -8.45 13.17 9.37
C GLY A 132 -7.80 13.80 8.14
N SER A 133 -6.74 13.16 7.65
CA SER A 133 -6.16 13.49 6.35
C SER A 133 -7.17 13.28 5.23
N LYS A 134 -6.93 13.93 4.09
CA LYS A 134 -7.67 13.67 2.85
C LYS A 134 -7.23 12.39 2.14
N LEU A 135 -6.11 11.79 2.56
CA LEU A 135 -5.59 10.56 2.00
C LEU A 135 -6.42 9.37 2.46
N SER A 136 -6.91 8.59 1.50
CA SER A 136 -7.53 7.29 1.70
C SER A 136 -6.48 6.18 1.89
N GLY A 137 -6.94 4.99 2.30
CA GLY A 137 -6.08 3.81 2.35
C GLY A 137 -5.49 3.45 0.98
N MET A 138 -6.24 3.70 -0.10
CA MET A 138 -5.76 3.46 -1.47
C MET A 138 -4.71 4.48 -1.92
N ASP A 139 -4.80 5.72 -1.47
CA ASP A 139 -3.77 6.74 -1.77
C ASP A 139 -2.43 6.36 -1.14
N LEU A 140 -2.47 5.80 0.07
CA LEU A 140 -1.31 5.35 0.84
C LEU A 140 -0.90 3.91 0.55
N TYR A 141 -1.63 3.20 -0.31
CA TYR A 141 -1.27 1.86 -0.72
C TYR A 141 0.15 1.88 -1.29
N ASP A 142 0.99 0.88 -1.04
CA ASP A 142 2.40 0.86 -1.49
C ASP A 142 3.29 2.00 -0.93
N SER A 143 2.76 2.95 -0.15
CA SER A 143 3.57 3.95 0.54
C SER A 143 4.28 3.32 1.73
N CYS A 144 5.53 3.69 1.96
CA CYS A 144 6.25 3.32 3.16
C CYS A 144 7.26 4.41 3.57
N ILE A 145 7.72 4.37 4.80
CA ILE A 145 8.87 5.14 5.25
C ILE A 145 9.97 4.13 5.58
N VAL A 146 11.12 4.27 4.93
CA VAL A 146 12.29 3.46 5.21
C VAL A 146 13.14 4.21 6.24
N ILE A 147 13.44 3.55 7.36
CA ILE A 147 14.26 4.10 8.42
C ILE A 147 15.66 3.48 8.33
N LEU A 148 16.65 4.33 8.10
CA LEU A 148 18.04 3.95 7.86
C LEU A 148 18.95 4.43 8.99
N GLU A 149 20.00 3.66 9.27
CA GLU A 149 21.13 4.10 10.07
C GLU A 149 22.25 4.61 9.14
N LEU A 150 22.56 5.91 9.21
CA LEU A 150 23.61 6.58 8.46
C LEU A 150 24.56 7.27 9.43
N ASN A 151 25.83 6.86 9.47
CA ASN A 151 26.87 7.49 10.30
C ASN A 151 26.46 7.68 11.76
N SER A 152 25.86 6.66 12.39
CA SER A 152 25.30 6.70 13.76
C SER A 152 24.10 7.63 13.96
N THR A 153 23.46 8.07 12.87
CA THR A 153 22.21 8.83 12.90
C THR A 153 21.09 8.03 12.27
N THR A 154 19.89 8.09 12.85
CA THR A 154 18.71 7.44 12.29
C THR A 154 17.93 8.45 11.45
N VAL A 155 17.78 8.15 10.16
CA VAL A 155 17.02 8.98 9.21
C VAL A 155 15.79 8.22 8.73
N ALA A 156 14.69 8.93 8.53
CA ALA A 156 13.47 8.38 7.96
C ALA A 156 13.22 9.01 6.60
N ILE A 157 13.01 8.19 5.57
CA ILE A 157 12.84 8.65 4.19
C ILE A 157 11.54 8.09 3.61
N PRO A 158 10.57 8.96 3.24
CA PRO A 158 9.39 8.54 2.49
C PRO A 158 9.78 7.85 1.19
N SER A 159 9.19 6.69 0.96
CA SER A 159 9.59 5.76 -0.10
C SER A 159 8.36 5.06 -0.68
N ALA A 160 8.56 4.42 -1.83
CA ALA A 160 7.59 3.53 -2.43
C ALA A 160 8.04 2.09 -2.24
N ARG A 161 7.09 1.18 -2.03
CA ARG A 161 7.31 -0.26 -2.14
C ARG A 161 6.19 -0.93 -2.90
N VAL A 162 6.49 -1.89 -3.76
CA VAL A 162 5.46 -2.69 -4.43
C VAL A 162 5.72 -4.17 -4.23
N LEU A 163 4.65 -4.92 -4.00
CA LEU A 163 4.75 -6.36 -3.90
C LEU A 163 4.72 -6.95 -5.30
N SER A 164 5.85 -7.48 -5.72
CA SER A 164 5.99 -8.26 -6.94
C SER A 164 5.83 -9.75 -6.61
N GLY A 165 5.36 -10.52 -7.57
CA GLY A 165 5.40 -11.98 -7.54
C GLY A 165 5.63 -12.48 -8.95
N LYS A 166 6.03 -13.74 -9.11
CA LYS A 166 6.04 -14.36 -10.44
C LYS A 166 4.62 -14.80 -10.80
N SER A 167 4.24 -14.56 -12.05
CA SER A 167 3.08 -15.22 -12.62
C SER A 167 3.34 -16.72 -12.47
N PRO A 168 2.34 -17.53 -12.13
CA PRO A 168 2.41 -18.97 -12.36
C PRO A 168 2.49 -19.20 -13.88
N GLY A 169 3.62 -18.84 -14.50
CA GLY A 169 3.78 -18.89 -15.94
C GLY A 169 3.69 -20.34 -16.36
N LYS A 170 2.61 -20.71 -17.06
CA LYS A 170 2.46 -21.95 -17.86
C LYS A 170 3.07 -23.23 -17.26
N LEU A 171 3.12 -23.36 -15.95
CA LEU A 171 3.72 -24.50 -15.25
C LEU A 171 2.77 -25.04 -14.19
N SER A 172 1.53 -25.26 -14.60
CA SER A 172 0.62 -26.13 -13.87
C SER A 172 -0.37 -26.71 -14.87
N SER A 173 -0.22 -27.99 -15.13
CA SER A 173 -1.20 -28.93 -15.68
C SER A 173 -2.44 -29.05 -14.78
N TRP A 174 -2.96 -27.93 -14.31
CA TRP A 174 -4.26 -27.84 -13.65
C TRP A 174 -5.27 -27.49 -14.73
N PRO A 175 -6.48 -28.07 -14.72
CA PRO A 175 -7.49 -27.73 -15.71
C PRO A 175 -7.71 -26.22 -15.61
N SER A 176 -7.28 -25.49 -16.64
CA SER A 176 -7.65 -24.10 -16.80
C SER A 176 -9.16 -24.10 -16.98
N ASP A 177 -9.88 -23.64 -15.97
CA ASP A 177 -11.30 -23.35 -16.12
C ASP A 177 -11.41 -22.31 -17.24
N GLU A 178 -11.99 -22.70 -18.38
CA GLU A 178 -12.05 -21.89 -19.61
C GLU A 178 -12.84 -20.58 -19.39
N GLU A 179 -13.53 -20.44 -18.24
CA GLU A 179 -14.17 -19.20 -17.80
C GLU A 179 -13.23 -18.20 -17.13
N THR A 180 -12.01 -18.60 -16.74
CA THR A 180 -11.02 -17.69 -16.14
C THR A 180 -10.18 -17.10 -17.25
N GLY A 181 -10.58 -15.91 -17.71
CA GLY A 181 -9.84 -15.15 -18.73
C GLY A 181 -8.35 -15.03 -18.42
N MET A 182 -7.53 -14.83 -19.47
CA MET A 182 -6.08 -14.67 -19.35
C MET A 182 -5.70 -13.78 -18.17
N ASP A 183 -4.79 -14.26 -17.32
CA ASP A 183 -4.25 -13.46 -16.21
C ASP A 183 -3.72 -12.13 -16.75
N PRO A 184 -4.19 -10.98 -16.23
CA PRO A 184 -3.78 -9.69 -16.74
C PRO A 184 -2.27 -9.50 -16.51
N GLN A 185 -1.56 -9.05 -17.55
CA GLN A 185 -0.13 -8.72 -17.48
C GLN A 185 0.19 -7.69 -16.38
N PHE A 186 -0.78 -6.83 -16.06
CA PHE A 186 -0.71 -5.86 -14.98
C PHE A 186 -1.91 -6.09 -14.04
N PRO A 187 -1.76 -6.88 -12.96
CA PRO A 187 -2.85 -7.09 -12.02
C PRO A 187 -3.23 -5.76 -11.35
N PRO A 188 -4.51 -5.57 -10.97
CA PRO A 188 -4.94 -4.32 -10.35
C PRO A 188 -4.20 -4.09 -9.02
N ARG A 189 -3.82 -2.83 -8.78
CA ARG A 189 -3.29 -2.38 -7.48
C ARG A 189 -4.34 -2.65 -6.40
N GLY A 190 -3.95 -3.25 -5.28
CA GLY A 190 -4.90 -3.72 -4.26
C GLY A 190 -5.17 -5.22 -4.28
N GLY A 191 -4.76 -5.94 -5.33
CA GLY A 191 -5.05 -7.36 -5.48
C GLY A 191 -4.31 -8.29 -4.50
N SER A 192 -4.87 -9.48 -4.31
CA SER A 192 -4.19 -10.59 -3.65
C SER A 192 -2.99 -11.07 -4.47
N ASN A 193 -1.97 -11.62 -3.80
CA ASN A 193 -0.85 -12.25 -4.48
C ASN A 193 -1.08 -13.77 -4.62
N THR A 194 -0.36 -14.40 -5.56
CA THR A 194 -0.45 -15.84 -5.85
C THR A 194 0.43 -16.71 -4.95
N GLY A 195 1.10 -16.12 -3.94
CA GLY A 195 1.85 -16.81 -2.89
C GLY A 195 3.21 -17.42 -3.29
N ARG A 196 3.68 -17.29 -4.54
CA ARG A 196 4.98 -17.85 -4.98
C ARG A 196 5.96 -16.76 -5.40
N ASP A 197 7.23 -16.92 -4.99
CA ASP A 197 8.36 -16.04 -5.32
C ASP A 197 8.03 -14.55 -5.14
N ILE A 198 7.29 -14.23 -4.08
CA ILE A 198 6.91 -12.85 -3.80
C ILE A 198 8.10 -12.07 -3.23
N THR A 199 8.21 -10.80 -3.61
CA THR A 199 9.24 -9.91 -3.10
C THR A 199 8.73 -8.47 -3.11
N TRP A 200 9.05 -7.72 -2.06
CA TRP A 200 8.88 -6.28 -2.06
C TRP A 200 10.02 -5.64 -2.83
N TRP A 201 9.69 -4.82 -3.83
CA TRP A 201 10.61 -3.86 -4.42
C TRP A 201 10.46 -2.52 -3.74
N TYR A 202 11.57 -1.85 -3.46
CA TYR A 202 11.63 -0.54 -2.83
C TYR A 202 12.28 0.47 -3.76
N TRP A 203 11.73 1.69 -3.76
CA TRP A 203 12.34 2.87 -4.37
C TRP A 203 12.43 4.01 -3.36
N ILE A 204 13.66 4.43 -3.08
CA ILE A 204 13.99 5.54 -2.19
C ILE A 204 14.51 6.69 -3.04
N SER A 205 13.86 7.85 -2.99
CA SER A 205 14.25 8.99 -3.83
C SER A 205 15.62 9.53 -3.42
N CYS A 206 16.46 9.84 -4.41
CA CYS A 206 17.72 10.60 -4.24
C CYS A 206 17.59 12.06 -4.72
N GLY A 207 16.42 12.44 -5.25
CA GLY A 207 16.21 13.67 -6.02
C GLY A 207 16.74 13.59 -7.45
N GLU A 208 16.41 14.60 -8.26
CA GLU A 208 16.89 14.74 -9.65
C GLU A 208 16.62 13.50 -10.54
N GLY A 209 15.45 12.86 -10.36
CA GLY A 209 15.06 11.68 -11.13
C GLY A 209 15.93 10.44 -10.86
N LYS A 210 16.64 10.39 -9.71
CA LYS A 210 17.43 9.24 -9.27
C LYS A 210 16.78 8.54 -8.09
N TRP A 211 16.95 7.22 -8.06
CA TRP A 211 16.38 6.34 -7.06
C TRP A 211 17.40 5.32 -6.58
N LEU A 212 17.30 4.94 -5.31
CA LEU A 212 17.85 3.68 -4.84
C LEU A 212 16.78 2.60 -5.07
N GLN A 213 17.13 1.59 -5.86
CA GLN A 213 16.28 0.43 -6.12
C GLN A 213 16.86 -0.81 -5.44
N THR A 214 16.03 -1.50 -4.67
CA THR A 214 16.39 -2.75 -4.00
C THR A 214 15.13 -3.60 -3.76
N HIS A 215 15.29 -4.84 -3.31
CA HIS A 215 14.16 -5.72 -3.03
C HIS A 215 14.43 -6.61 -1.80
N THR A 216 13.38 -7.21 -1.25
CA THR A 216 13.53 -8.22 -0.20
C THR A 216 14.20 -9.49 -0.70
N GLU A 217 14.93 -10.15 0.20
CA GLU A 217 15.39 -11.53 0.08
C GLU A 217 14.59 -12.36 1.09
N ASP A 218 13.91 -13.41 0.64
CA ASP A 218 13.00 -14.21 1.49
C ASP A 218 11.99 -13.36 2.28
N MET A 219 11.44 -12.33 1.65
CA MET A 219 10.55 -11.33 2.26
C MET A 219 11.15 -10.51 3.41
N ARG A 220 12.47 -10.60 3.61
CA ARG A 220 13.22 -9.82 4.60
C ARG A 220 13.95 -8.64 3.98
N PHE A 221 13.77 -7.47 4.57
CA PHE A 221 14.36 -6.19 4.18
C PHE A 221 15.24 -5.55 5.26
N LEU A 222 15.02 -5.87 6.54
CA LEU A 222 15.82 -5.31 7.63
C LEU A 222 17.30 -5.76 7.60
N GLY A 223 18.18 -4.89 8.09
CA GLY A 223 19.63 -5.10 8.13
C GLY A 223 20.36 -4.46 6.95
N LYS A 224 21.53 -5.03 6.59
CA LYS A 224 22.33 -4.52 5.47
C LYS A 224 21.70 -4.93 4.13
N ARG A 225 21.47 -3.95 3.25
CA ARG A 225 20.92 -4.18 1.90
C ARG A 225 21.74 -3.41 0.87
N THR A 226 21.94 -4.01 -0.29
CA THR A 226 22.53 -3.31 -1.44
C THR A 226 21.40 -2.75 -2.29
N ALA A 227 21.54 -1.49 -2.68
CA ALA A 227 20.61 -0.81 -3.57
C ALA A 227 21.35 -0.22 -4.77
N SER A 228 20.83 -0.46 -5.96
CA SER A 228 21.36 0.11 -7.19
C SER A 228 20.84 1.52 -7.39
N ILE A 229 21.69 2.41 -7.90
CA ILE A 229 21.28 3.76 -8.29
C ILE A 229 20.71 3.68 -9.71
N VAL A 230 19.46 4.11 -9.87
CA VAL A 230 18.75 4.05 -11.14
C VAL A 230 18.08 5.39 -11.47
N SER A 231 17.90 5.68 -12.76
CA SER A 231 17.16 6.84 -13.25
C SER A 231 15.67 6.58 -13.42
N ASP A 232 14.88 7.64 -13.58
CA ASP A 232 13.46 7.60 -13.93
C ASP A 232 13.17 6.72 -15.15
N GLU A 233 14.01 6.80 -16.18
CA GLU A 233 13.88 5.98 -17.39
C GLU A 233 14.12 4.50 -17.09
N GLN A 234 15.08 4.18 -16.23
CA GLN A 234 15.37 2.80 -15.84
C GLN A 234 14.24 2.21 -14.98
N VAL A 235 13.69 2.99 -14.05
CA VAL A 235 12.51 2.59 -13.26
C VAL A 235 11.32 2.36 -14.19
N THR A 236 11.04 3.29 -15.10
CA THR A 236 9.95 3.17 -16.08
C THR A 236 10.13 1.95 -16.95
N LYS A 237 11.33 1.70 -17.49
CA LYS A 237 11.63 0.51 -18.29
C LYS A 237 11.39 -0.78 -17.51
N LYS A 238 11.77 -0.82 -16.22
CA LYS A 238 11.55 -1.99 -15.36
C LYS A 238 10.05 -2.23 -15.12
N LEU A 239 9.29 -1.19 -14.80
CA LEU A 239 7.84 -1.30 -14.58
C LEU A 239 7.09 -1.70 -15.88
N ALA A 240 7.40 -1.03 -16.99
CA ALA A 240 6.77 -1.27 -18.29
C ALA A 240 7.06 -2.66 -18.88
N SER A 241 8.15 -3.32 -18.46
CA SER A 241 8.46 -4.68 -18.88
C SER A 241 7.39 -5.70 -18.46
N GLY A 242 6.60 -5.40 -17.42
CA GLY A 242 5.66 -6.33 -16.82
C GLY A 242 6.33 -7.44 -16.00
N GLU A 243 7.67 -7.47 -15.88
CA GLU A 243 8.39 -8.48 -15.10
C GLU A 243 8.01 -8.50 -13.63
N LEU A 244 7.59 -7.35 -13.09
CA LEU A 244 7.20 -7.23 -11.69
C LEU A 244 5.76 -7.67 -11.42
N LEU A 245 4.92 -7.75 -12.45
CA LEU A 245 3.49 -8.06 -12.36
C LEU A 245 2.78 -7.22 -11.29
N VAL A 246 2.93 -5.90 -11.42
CA VAL A 246 2.31 -4.91 -10.52
C VAL A 246 1.41 -3.98 -11.33
N GLY A 247 0.41 -3.39 -10.69
CA GLY A 247 -0.56 -2.48 -11.33
C GLY A 247 -0.01 -1.09 -11.68
N ILE A 248 1.31 -0.88 -11.63
CA ILE A 248 1.96 0.38 -12.00
C ILE A 248 2.92 0.15 -13.17
N SER A 249 2.90 1.05 -14.15
CA SER A 249 3.63 0.89 -15.43
C SER A 249 4.76 1.89 -15.66
N GLU A 250 4.83 2.96 -14.87
CA GLU A 250 5.77 4.07 -15.08
C GLU A 250 6.18 4.74 -13.76
N VAL A 251 7.31 5.45 -13.79
CA VAL A 251 7.88 6.12 -12.61
C VAL A 251 6.97 7.22 -12.04
N GLY A 252 6.06 7.79 -12.85
CA GLY A 252 5.07 8.76 -12.38
C GLY A 252 4.24 8.25 -11.20
N HIS A 253 3.85 6.98 -11.23
CA HIS A 253 3.15 6.33 -10.11
C HIS A 253 4.05 6.17 -8.88
N VAL A 254 5.34 5.89 -9.07
CA VAL A 254 6.32 5.79 -7.97
C VAL A 254 6.49 7.16 -7.29
N HIS A 255 6.60 8.24 -8.06
CA HIS A 255 6.60 9.61 -7.55
C HIS A 255 5.34 9.92 -6.74
N GLU A 256 4.17 9.52 -7.23
CA GLU A 256 2.92 9.71 -6.52
C GLU A 256 2.88 8.97 -5.18
N ILE A 257 3.31 7.69 -5.17
CA ILE A 257 3.38 6.88 -3.95
C ILE A 257 4.33 7.51 -2.92
N VAL A 258 5.49 8.01 -3.36
CA VAL A 258 6.45 8.70 -2.48
C VAL A 258 5.88 10.02 -1.96
N ARG A 259 5.21 10.80 -2.82
CA ARG A 259 4.53 12.04 -2.41
C ARG A 259 3.45 11.77 -1.35
N ASN A 260 2.63 10.74 -1.55
CA ASN A 260 1.62 10.33 -0.58
C ASN A 260 2.27 9.81 0.72
N SER A 261 3.38 9.08 0.61
CA SER A 261 4.19 8.67 1.76
C SER A 261 4.69 9.88 2.56
N SER A 262 5.20 10.92 1.89
CA SER A 262 5.65 12.16 2.56
C SER A 262 4.52 12.83 3.32
N VAL A 263 3.35 12.99 2.71
CA VAL A 263 2.17 13.58 3.39
C VAL A 263 1.70 12.70 4.56
N GLY A 264 1.70 11.38 4.39
CA GLY A 264 1.40 10.43 5.48
C GLY A 264 2.41 10.52 6.62
N SER A 265 3.69 10.73 6.29
CA SER A 265 4.78 10.86 7.25
C SER A 265 4.64 12.13 8.11
N GLU A 266 4.20 13.25 7.53
CA GLU A 266 3.93 14.49 8.27
C GLU A 266 2.82 14.29 9.29
N VAL A 267 1.74 13.59 8.92
CA VAL A 267 0.65 13.25 9.84
C VAL A 267 1.16 12.37 10.98
N LEU A 268 1.95 11.35 10.65
CA LEU A 268 2.53 10.45 11.64
C LEU A 268 3.49 11.19 12.60
N GLN A 269 4.34 12.08 12.10
CA GLN A 269 5.24 12.87 12.94
C GLN A 269 4.49 13.81 13.89
N ASN A 270 3.46 14.50 13.39
CA ASN A 270 2.62 15.37 14.21
C ASN A 270 1.95 14.61 15.37
N MET A 271 1.71 13.30 15.20
CA MET A 271 1.18 12.43 16.25
C MET A 271 2.26 11.96 17.25
N LEU A 272 3.46 11.69 16.78
CA LEU A 272 4.55 11.12 17.59
C LEU A 272 5.24 12.18 18.46
N CYS A 273 5.25 13.43 18.02
CA CYS A 273 5.63 14.60 18.81
C CYS A 273 4.47 15.09 19.72
#